data_AF-A0A9E5P2M6-F1
#
_entry.id   AF-A0A9E5P2M6-F1
#
_cell.length_a   1.000
_cell.length_b   1.000
_cell.length_c   1.000
_cell.angle_alpha   90.00
_cell.angle_beta   90.00
_cell.angle_gamma   90.00
#
_symmetry.space_group_name_H-M   'P 1'
#
loop_
_entity.id
_entity.type
_entity.pdbx_description
1 polymer ?
#
loop_
_entity_poly.entity_id
_entity_poly.type
_entity_poly.pdbx_seq_one_letter_code
_entity_poly.pdbx_strand_id
1 'polypeptide(L)'
;SAEEIVRMGISHCPEGRQVFSDLNVWENLLIGAYLRRDKAAIQSDLEWVCRLFPILGERKRQPAGSLSGGEQMMLAIGRALMSRPRLLLLDEPSLGLAPFLVETIF
;
A
#
# COMPACT_ATOMS: atom_id res chain seq x y z
N SER A 1 -10.47 8.37 -16.67
CA SER A 1 -9.19 7.63 -16.72
C SER A 1 -8.82 7.16 -15.32
N ALA A 2 -7.82 6.27 -15.17
CA ALA A 2 -7.36 5.82 -13.85
C ALA A 2 -6.91 7.00 -12.95
N GLU A 3 -6.34 8.05 -13.56
CA GLU A 3 -5.94 9.28 -12.87
C GLU A 3 -7.14 10.03 -12.24
N GLU A 4 -8.27 10.11 -12.94
CA GLU A 4 -9.48 10.79 -12.45
C GLU A 4 -10.09 10.05 -11.24
N ILE A 5 -10.08 8.72 -11.26
CA ILE A 5 -10.58 7.89 -10.14
C ILE A 5 -9.73 8.10 -8.88
N VAL A 6 -8.40 8.10 -9.01
CA VAL A 6 -7.49 8.37 -7.88
C VAL A 6 -7.67 9.80 -7.38
N ARG A 7 -7.88 10.78 -8.27
CA ARG A 7 -8.16 12.18 -7.89
C ARG A 7 -9.48 12.33 -7.13
N MET A 8 -10.46 11.46 -7.36
CA MET A 8 -11.69 11.39 -6.57
C MET A 8 -11.50 10.73 -5.19
N GLY A 9 -10.29 10.26 -4.87
CA GLY A 9 -9.98 9.61 -3.60
C GLY A 9 -10.40 8.14 -3.54
N ILE A 10 -10.58 7.50 -4.70
CA ILE A 10 -10.88 6.07 -4.80
C ILE A 10 -9.58 5.35 -5.21
N SER A 11 -9.16 4.38 -4.40
CA SER A 11 -8.01 3.54 -4.70
C SER A 11 -8.45 2.08 -4.83
N HIS A 12 -7.95 1.41 -5.86
CA HIS A 12 -8.27 0.03 -6.18
C HIS A 12 -7.01 -0.83 -6.12
N CYS A 13 -7.06 -1.91 -5.33
CA CYS A 13 -6.02 -2.92 -5.27
C CYS A 13 -6.51 -4.18 -5.99
N PRO A 14 -6.17 -4.39 -7.28
CA PRO A 14 -6.68 -5.52 -8.05
C PRO A 14 -6.10 -6.87 -7.59
N GLU A 15 -6.80 -7.95 -7.91
CA GLU A 15 -6.32 -9.33 -7.74
C GLU A 15 -4.96 -9.58 -8.41
N GLY A 16 -4.21 -10.55 -7.87
CA GLY A 16 -2.98 -11.06 -8.51
C GLY A 16 -1.67 -10.47 -8.01
N ARG A 17 -1.62 -9.86 -6.82
CA ARG A 17 -0.37 -9.46 -6.12
C ARG A 17 0.56 -8.62 -7.00
N GLN A 18 0.03 -7.56 -7.58
CA GLN A 18 0.75 -6.68 -8.52
C GLN A 18 1.76 -5.75 -7.82
N VAL A 19 2.65 -6.29 -6.99
CA VAL A 19 3.81 -5.53 -6.52
C VAL A 19 4.78 -5.33 -7.69
N PHE A 20 5.44 -4.17 -7.75
CA PHE A 20 6.50 -3.94 -8.73
C PHE A 20 7.72 -4.72 -8.24
N SER A 21 7.94 -5.94 -8.77
CA SER A 21 8.92 -6.91 -8.27
C SER A 21 10.36 -6.40 -8.28
N ASP A 22 10.68 -5.57 -9.28
CA ASP A 22 12.01 -5.02 -9.52
C ASP A 22 12.33 -3.83 -8.60
N LEU A 23 11.31 -3.33 -7.90
CA LEU A 23 11.43 -2.24 -6.96
C LEU A 23 11.49 -2.77 -5.53
N ASN A 24 12.17 -2.05 -4.66
CA ASN A 24 12.14 -2.34 -3.23
C ASN A 24 10.79 -1.95 -2.60
N VAL A 25 10.60 -2.35 -1.35
CA VAL A 25 9.39 -2.06 -0.57
C VAL A 25 9.09 -0.56 -0.53
N TRP A 26 10.11 0.28 -0.27
CA TRP A 26 9.91 1.73 -0.17
C TRP A 26 9.51 2.37 -1.49
N GLU A 27 10.16 1.99 -2.58
CA GLU A 27 9.82 2.45 -3.93
C GLU A 27 8.39 2.06 -4.31
N ASN A 28 7.98 0.82 -3.97
CA ASN A 28 6.61 0.38 -4.15
C ASN A 28 5.61 1.28 -3.42
N LEU A 29 5.85 1.59 -2.14
CA LEU A 29 4.97 2.48 -1.36
C LEU A 29 4.89 3.87 -1.98
N LEU A 30 6.03 4.45 -2.37
CA LEU A 30 6.10 5.80 -2.93
C LEU A 30 5.35 5.95 -4.26
N ILE A 31 5.26 4.89 -5.08
CA ILE A 31 4.43 4.90 -6.30
C ILE A 31 2.96 5.22 -5.98
N GLY A 32 2.45 4.74 -4.85
CA GLY A 32 1.09 5.03 -4.41
C GLY A 32 0.80 6.51 -4.15
N ALA A 33 1.85 7.31 -3.92
CA ALA A 33 1.78 8.74 -3.72
C ALA A 33 2.14 9.56 -4.97
N TYR A 34 2.27 8.94 -6.15
CA TYR A 34 2.81 9.60 -7.37
C TYR A 34 2.10 10.92 -7.76
N LEU A 35 0.79 11.03 -7.54
CA LEU A 35 0.03 12.25 -7.85
C LEU A 35 0.09 13.33 -6.74
N ARG A 36 0.70 13.02 -5.59
CA ARG A 36 0.78 13.91 -4.43
C ARG A 36 2.06 14.75 -4.51
N ARG A 37 1.97 16.02 -4.09
CA ARG A 37 3.09 16.98 -4.13
C ARG A 37 3.62 17.38 -2.75
N ASP A 38 2.85 17.15 -1.69
CA ASP A 38 3.24 17.48 -0.32
C ASP A 38 4.19 16.41 0.23
N LYS A 39 5.49 16.70 0.18
CA LYS A 39 6.54 15.78 0.64
C LYS A 39 6.45 15.48 2.14
N ALA A 40 6.05 16.45 2.96
CA ALA A 40 5.96 16.26 4.40
C ALA A 40 4.79 15.32 4.75
N ALA A 41 3.64 15.52 4.11
CA ALA A 41 2.50 14.62 4.27
C ALA A 41 2.79 13.20 3.74
N ILE A 42 3.48 13.08 2.59
CA ILE A 42 3.89 11.77 2.06
C ILE A 42 4.79 11.04 3.05
N GLN A 43 5.79 11.73 3.62
CA GLN A 43 6.69 11.13 4.60
C GLN A 43 5.94 10.67 5.87
N SER A 44 5.01 11.49 6.37
CA SER A 44 4.18 11.15 7.52
C SER A 44 3.29 9.93 7.26
N ASP A 45 2.72 9.83 6.06
CA ASP A 45 1.89 8.68 5.69
C ASP A 45 2.73 7.42 5.46
N LEU A 46 3.94 7.55 4.93
CA LEU A 46 4.89 6.44 4.78
C LEU A 46 5.21 5.83 6.15
N GLU A 47 5.48 6.69 7.15
CA GLU A 47 5.71 6.27 8.52
C GLU A 47 4.46 5.64 9.15
N TRP A 48 3.28 6.18 8.87
CA TRP A 48 2.02 5.59 9.31
C TRP A 48 1.78 4.20 8.71
N VAL A 49 2.03 4.03 7.41
CA VAL A 49 1.94 2.71 6.74
C VAL A 49 2.95 1.72 7.32
N CYS A 50 4.17 2.16 7.63
CA CYS A 50 5.16 1.31 8.29
C CYS A 50 4.80 0.99 9.74
N ARG A 51 4.03 1.82 10.44
CA ARG A 51 3.47 1.47 11.76
C ARG A 51 2.34 0.45 11.64
N LEU A 52 1.51 0.58 10.60
CA LEU A 52 0.43 -0.35 10.29
C LEU A 52 0.95 -1.74 9.87
N PHE A 53 2.03 -1.77 9.07
CA PHE A 53 2.71 -2.98 8.65
C PHE A 53 4.20 -2.90 9.00
N PRO A 54 4.60 -3.21 10.25
CA PRO A 54 6.00 -3.11 10.71
C PRO A 54 7.00 -3.81 9.79
N ILE A 55 6.59 -4.95 9.22
CA ILE A 55 7.40 -5.75 8.31
C ILE A 55 7.87 -4.98 7.06
N LEU A 56 7.07 -4.02 6.58
CA LEU A 56 7.43 -3.19 5.42
C LEU A 56 8.51 -2.16 5.79
N GLY A 57 8.49 -1.64 7.03
CA GLY A 57 9.52 -0.74 7.55
C GLY A 57 10.85 -1.46 7.80
N GLU A 58 10.79 -2.65 8.41
CA GLU A 58 11.96 -3.51 8.65
C GLU A 58 12.65 -3.92 7.34
N ARG A 59 11.85 -4.21 6.30
CA ARG A 59 12.33 -4.70 5.00
C ARG A 59 12.32 -3.62 3.92
N LYS A 60 12.41 -2.34 4.29
CA LYS A 60 12.27 -1.20 3.35
C LYS A 60 13.16 -1.27 2.08
N ARG A 61 14.35 -1.87 2.18
CA ARG A 61 15.31 -2.03 1.07
C ARG A 61 15.22 -3.39 0.36
N GLN A 62 14.40 -4.31 0.84
CA GLN A 62 14.25 -5.64 0.25
C GLN A 62 13.47 -5.53 -1.07
N PRO A 63 13.87 -6.26 -2.14
CA PRO A 63 13.09 -6.36 -3.36
C PRO A 63 11.69 -6.90 -3.09
N ALA A 64 10.65 -6.23 -3.59
CA ALA A 64 9.25 -6.59 -3.31
C ALA A 64 8.90 -8.00 -3.82
N GLY A 65 9.52 -8.44 -4.92
CA GLY A 65 9.32 -9.79 -5.46
C GLY A 65 9.78 -10.92 -4.53
N SER A 66 10.67 -10.62 -3.57
CA SER A 66 11.19 -11.61 -2.61
C SER A 66 10.38 -11.74 -1.32
N LEU A 67 9.36 -10.90 -1.13
CA LEU A 67 8.44 -10.99 0.01
C LEU A 67 7.55 -12.23 -0.11
N SER A 68 7.13 -12.77 1.04
CA SER A 68 6.08 -13.80 1.07
C SER A 68 4.76 -13.27 0.49
N GLY A 69 3.87 -14.16 0.06
CA GLY A 69 2.58 -13.74 -0.53
C GLY A 69 1.73 -12.85 0.38
N GLY A 70 1.76 -13.06 1.70
CA GLY A 70 1.07 -12.22 2.68
C GLY A 70 1.72 -10.83 2.82
N GLU A 71 3.05 -10.77 2.84
CA GLU A 71 3.79 -9.50 2.88
C GLU A 71 3.63 -8.69 1.57
N GLN A 72 3.55 -9.36 0.42
CA GLN A 72 3.23 -8.71 -0.85
C GLN A 72 1.81 -8.13 -0.83
N MET A 73 0.86 -8.78 -0.15
CA MET A 73 -0.49 -8.25 0.03
C MET A 73 -0.49 -7.01 0.94
N MET A 74 0.22 -7.06 2.08
CA MET A 74 0.43 -5.89 2.94
C MET A 74 1.06 -4.72 2.16
N LEU A 75 2.06 -5.00 1.31
CA LEU A 75 2.70 -3.99 0.46
C LEU A 75 1.73 -3.38 -0.56
N ALA A 76 0.90 -4.20 -1.20
CA ALA A 76 -0.11 -3.73 -2.15
C ALA A 76 -1.13 -2.80 -1.46
N ILE A 77 -1.58 -3.16 -0.26
CA ILE A 77 -2.49 -2.34 0.56
C ILE A 77 -1.80 -1.05 1.01
N GLY A 78 -0.59 -1.16 1.57
CA GLY A 78 0.21 -0.01 1.99
C GLY A 78 0.40 0.99 0.84
N ARG A 79 0.71 0.50 -0.36
CA ARG A 79 0.82 1.33 -1.57
C ARG A 79 -0.53 1.99 -1.92
N ALA A 80 -1.65 1.28 -1.84
CA ALA A 80 -2.96 1.89 -2.08
C ALA A 80 -3.27 3.01 -1.07
N LEU A 81 -2.92 2.81 0.20
CA LEU A 81 -3.10 3.79 1.29
C LEU A 81 -2.24 5.05 1.11
N MET A 82 -1.07 4.95 0.49
CA MET A 82 -0.19 6.10 0.21
C MET A 82 -0.85 7.17 -0.68
N SER A 83 -1.95 6.85 -1.36
CA SER A 83 -2.77 7.83 -2.10
C SER A 83 -3.68 8.68 -1.20
N ARG A 84 -3.77 8.39 0.11
CA ARG A 84 -4.81 8.90 1.05
C ARG A 84 -6.23 8.73 0.49
N PRO A 85 -6.66 7.49 0.19
CA PRO A 85 -7.98 7.26 -0.33
C PRO A 85 -9.04 7.61 0.73
N ARG A 86 -10.18 8.12 0.28
CA ARG A 86 -11.40 8.26 1.10
C ARG A 86 -12.18 6.94 1.15
N LEU A 87 -12.00 6.10 0.15
CA LEU A 87 -12.58 4.77 0.05
C LEU A 87 -11.54 3.82 -0.56
N LEU A 88 -11.22 2.74 0.16
CA LEU A 88 -10.35 1.68 -0.29
C LEU A 88 -11.19 0.43 -0.60
N LEU A 89 -11.13 -0.04 -1.85
CA LEU A 89 -11.77 -1.29 -2.25
C LEU A 89 -10.71 -2.40 -2.28
N LEU A 90 -11.00 -3.50 -1.59
CA LEU A 90 -10.16 -4.69 -1.51
C LEU A 90 -10.94 -5.86 -2.11
N ASP A 91 -10.46 -6.42 -3.22
CA ASP A 91 -10.98 -7.67 -3.75
C ASP A 91 -10.35 -8.85 -3.00
N GLU A 92 -11.19 -9.79 -2.55
CA GLU A 92 -10.84 -11.01 -1.79
C GLU A 92 -9.80 -10.85 -0.65
N PRO A 93 -10.07 -10.05 0.41
CA PRO A 93 -9.17 -9.95 1.57
C PRO A 93 -9.22 -11.19 2.49
N SER A 94 -10.05 -12.18 2.14
CA SER A 94 -10.43 -13.37 2.91
C SER A 94 -9.31 -14.38 3.17
N LEU A 95 -8.15 -14.25 2.53
CA LEU A 95 -6.95 -15.08 2.76
C LEU A 95 -6.23 -14.80 4.10
N GLY A 96 -6.91 -14.16 5.07
CA GLY A 96 -6.47 -14.04 6.47
C GLY A 96 -6.06 -12.64 6.94
N LEU A 97 -6.08 -11.65 6.05
CA LEU A 97 -5.66 -10.28 6.36
C LEU A 97 -6.82 -9.34 6.72
N ALA A 98 -8.03 -9.57 6.19
CA ALA A 98 -9.18 -8.68 6.42
C ALA A 98 -9.51 -8.41 7.90
N PRO A 99 -9.61 -9.42 8.78
CA PRO A 99 -9.97 -9.19 10.18
C PRO A 99 -8.94 -8.32 10.90
N PHE A 100 -7.66 -8.62 10.73
CA PHE A 100 -6.55 -7.86 11.31
C PHE A 100 -6.48 -6.42 10.77
N LEU A 101 -6.70 -6.24 9.46
CA LEU A 101 -6.73 -4.92 8.82
C LEU A 101 -7.85 -4.04 9.35
N VAL A 102 -9.05 -4.60 9.54
CA VAL A 102 -10.19 -3.84 10.07
C VAL A 102 -9.87 -3.36 11.49
N GLU A 103 -9.36 -4.22 12.37
CA GLU A 103 -8.98 -3.83 13.75
C GLU A 103 -7.80 -2.84 13.84
N THR A 104 -6.92 -2.81 12.83
CA THR A 104 -5.74 -1.94 12.87
C THR A 104 -5.95 -0.59 12.16
N ILE A 105 -6.93 -0.51 11.25
CA ILE A 105 -7.28 0.73 10.52
C ILE A 105 -8.47 1.48 11.16
N PHE A 106 -9.39 0.77 11.83
CA PHE A 106 -10.57 1.33 12.52
C PHE A 106 -10.47 1.18 14.03
#